data_AF-A0A0K8UZK8-F1
#
_entry.id   AF-A0A0K8UZK8-F1
#
_cell.length_a   1.000
_cell.length_b   1.000
_cell.length_c   1.000
_cell.angle_alpha   90.00
_cell.angle_beta   90.00
_cell.angle_gamma   90.00
#
_symmetry.space_group_name_H-M   'P 1'
#
loop_
_entity.id
_entity.type
_entity.pdbx_description
1 polymer ?
#
loop_
_entity_poly.entity_id
_entity_poly.type
_entity_poly.pdbx_seq_one_letter_code
_entity_poly.pdbx_strand_id
1 'polypeptide(L)'
;MSTPGLTALGESTRLVPANTPAVFEILPPPGQSLSKGECVATVLTPSKSKLNARVTHEAANGAARIEFVPTEVGTHIIEASIVGTKIAGGPLIAKVYDASLIQVTDVNGGVVGQPCQFRVDASAAGEGQLEISINEGEVPNHVQVVGGGRCLVSFTPEQAKS
;
A
#
# COMPACT_ATOMS: atom_id res chain seq x y z
N MET A 1 -0.68 -35.30 3.49
CA MET A 1 0.52 -34.66 4.07
C MET A 1 0.74 -33.37 3.31
N SER A 2 0.59 -32.22 3.97
CA SER A 2 0.84 -30.90 3.38
C SER A 2 2.35 -30.76 3.21
N THR A 3 2.83 -30.56 1.99
CA THR A 3 4.24 -30.22 1.76
C THR A 3 4.54 -28.93 2.54
N PRO A 4 5.57 -28.86 3.39
CA PRO A 4 5.92 -27.61 4.07
C PRO A 4 6.39 -26.61 3.01
N GLY A 5 5.51 -25.69 2.64
CA GLY A 5 5.83 -24.60 1.71
C GLY A 5 6.67 -23.53 2.39
N LEU A 6 7.17 -22.58 1.60
CA LEU A 6 7.96 -21.47 2.15
C LEU A 6 7.08 -20.59 3.03
N THR A 7 7.67 -20.05 4.09
CA THR A 7 6.95 -19.18 5.02
C THR A 7 7.32 -17.74 4.75
N ALA A 8 6.32 -16.90 4.50
CA ALA A 8 6.50 -15.45 4.46
C ALA A 8 6.75 -14.92 5.87
N LEU A 9 7.71 -14.02 6.05
CA LEU A 9 7.89 -13.33 7.31
C LEU A 9 6.97 -12.10 7.36
N GLY A 10 6.17 -12.04 8.43
CA GLY A 10 5.16 -10.99 8.61
C GLY A 10 3.90 -11.23 7.80
N GLU A 11 3.20 -10.16 7.47
CA GLU A 11 1.94 -10.22 6.74
C GLU A 11 2.16 -10.49 5.25
N SER A 12 1.39 -11.43 4.70
CA SER A 12 1.42 -11.72 3.26
C SER A 12 0.88 -10.56 2.42
N THR A 13 0.12 -9.62 2.99
CA THR A 13 -0.36 -8.41 2.34
C THR A 13 0.14 -7.20 3.09
N ARG A 14 0.75 -6.22 2.41
CA ARG A 14 1.24 -4.98 3.05
C ARG A 14 0.91 -3.75 2.22
N LEU A 15 0.67 -2.62 2.89
CA LEU A 15 0.61 -1.30 2.26
C LEU A 15 2.01 -0.76 1.99
N VAL A 16 2.23 -0.21 0.80
CA VAL A 16 3.54 0.25 0.34
C VAL A 16 3.39 1.61 -0.35
N PRO A 17 4.17 2.65 0.02
CA PRO A 17 4.17 3.90 -0.73
C PRO A 17 4.81 3.71 -2.12
N ALA A 18 4.21 4.32 -3.14
CA ALA A 18 4.83 4.39 -4.47
C ALA A 18 6.19 5.08 -4.40
N ASN A 19 7.09 4.70 -5.31
CA ASN A 19 8.45 5.22 -5.43
C ASN A 19 9.35 5.00 -4.19
N THR A 20 8.94 4.13 -3.27
CA THR A 20 9.71 3.79 -2.06
C THR A 20 10.14 2.31 -2.10
N PRO A 21 11.37 1.94 -1.69
CA PRO A 21 11.78 0.55 -1.61
C PRO A 21 10.85 -0.30 -0.73
N ALA A 22 10.36 -1.40 -1.30
CA ALA A 22 9.53 -2.40 -0.64
C ALA A 22 10.34 -3.68 -0.44
N VAL A 23 10.26 -4.27 0.76
CA VAL A 23 11.11 -5.41 1.15
C VAL A 23 10.28 -6.53 1.74
N PHE A 24 10.15 -7.65 1.04
CA PHE A 24 9.51 -8.87 1.54
C PHE A 24 10.58 -9.91 1.91
N GLU A 25 10.34 -10.70 2.95
CA GLU A 25 11.25 -11.74 3.38
C GLU A 25 10.55 -13.10 3.38
N ILE A 26 11.24 -14.12 2.90
CA ILE A 26 10.75 -15.50 2.88
C ILE A 26 11.78 -16.43 3.51
N LEU A 27 11.32 -17.30 4.39
CA LEU A 27 12.15 -18.34 4.99
C LEU A 27 12.09 -19.63 4.17
N PRO A 28 13.22 -20.34 4.03
CA PRO A 28 13.22 -21.70 3.52
C PRO A 28 12.46 -22.63 4.49
N PRO A 29 12.06 -23.83 4.04
CA PRO A 29 11.46 -24.82 4.92
C PRO A 29 12.38 -25.17 6.10
N PRO A 30 11.83 -25.59 7.26
CA PRO A 30 12.65 -25.95 8.42
C PRO A 30 13.74 -26.97 8.08
N GLY A 31 14.97 -26.70 8.50
CA GLY A 31 16.12 -27.56 8.24
C GLY A 31 16.81 -27.36 6.88
N GLN A 32 16.35 -26.41 6.06
CA GLN A 32 17.05 -26.00 4.84
C GLN A 32 17.77 -24.66 5.05
N SER A 33 18.97 -24.55 4.48
CA SER A 33 19.70 -23.29 4.36
C SER A 33 19.61 -22.82 2.91
N LEU A 34 19.50 -21.51 2.73
CA LEU A 34 19.33 -20.90 1.42
C LEU A 34 20.68 -20.50 0.82
N SER A 35 20.99 -21.02 -0.36
CA SER A 35 22.17 -20.63 -1.13
C SER A 35 21.85 -19.52 -2.14
N LYS A 36 22.88 -18.80 -2.59
CA LYS A 36 22.73 -17.72 -3.57
C LYS A 36 22.13 -18.24 -4.88
N GLY A 37 21.03 -17.62 -5.32
CA GLY A 37 20.38 -17.94 -6.60
C GLY A 37 19.32 -19.04 -6.54
N GLU A 38 19.10 -19.65 -5.38
CA GLU A 38 18.02 -20.64 -5.19
C GLU A 38 16.64 -20.00 -5.07
N CYS A 39 16.61 -18.74 -4.59
CA CYS A 39 15.38 -17.95 -4.50
C CYS A 39 15.16 -17.17 -5.80
N VAL A 40 14.00 -17.40 -6.42
CA VAL A 40 13.52 -16.66 -7.58
C VAL A 40 12.26 -15.91 -7.19
N ALA A 41 12.20 -14.61 -7.51
CA ALA A 41 11.02 -13.79 -7.29
C ALA A 41 10.64 -13.07 -8.58
N THR A 42 9.33 -13.01 -8.86
CA THR A 42 8.73 -12.22 -9.92
C THR A 42 7.68 -11.31 -9.31
N VAL A 43 7.77 -10.01 -9.61
CA VAL A 43 6.78 -9.03 -9.19
C VAL A 43 5.94 -8.65 -10.41
N LEU A 44 4.63 -8.84 -10.32
CA LEU A 44 3.66 -8.42 -11.33
C LEU A 44 3.00 -7.12 -10.89
N THR A 45 3.02 -6.12 -11.75
CA THR A 45 2.36 -4.82 -11.53
C THR A 45 0.85 -4.92 -11.77
N PRO A 46 0.05 -3.91 -11.36
CA PRO A 46 -1.36 -3.80 -11.70
C PRO A 46 -1.62 -3.87 -13.22
N SER A 47 -0.73 -3.29 -14.02
CA SER A 47 -0.74 -3.39 -15.49
C SER A 47 -0.38 -4.79 -16.04
N LYS A 48 -0.11 -5.77 -15.18
CA LYS A 48 0.33 -7.14 -15.48
C LYS A 48 1.72 -7.20 -16.14
N SER A 49 2.51 -6.15 -15.99
CA SER A 49 3.90 -6.09 -16.43
C SER A 49 4.82 -6.69 -15.35
N LYS A 50 6.02 -7.12 -15.75
CA LYS A 50 7.03 -7.58 -14.78
C LYS A 50 7.81 -6.38 -14.25
N LEU A 51 7.88 -6.26 -12.93
CA LEU A 51 8.75 -5.33 -12.23
C LEU A 51 10.01 -6.06 -11.76
N ASN A 52 11.16 -5.44 -11.97
CA ASN A 52 12.44 -5.99 -11.53
C ASN A 52 12.51 -6.00 -10.00
N ALA A 53 12.83 -7.17 -9.44
CA ALA A 53 13.08 -7.34 -8.01
C ALA A 53 14.51 -7.85 -7.80
N ARG A 54 15.18 -7.31 -6.79
CA ARG A 54 16.48 -7.77 -6.32
C ARG A 54 16.25 -8.80 -5.22
N VAL A 55 16.80 -10.00 -5.40
CA VAL A 55 16.81 -11.03 -4.37
C VAL A 55 18.19 -11.06 -3.72
N THR A 56 18.24 -10.94 -2.40
CA THR A 56 19.46 -11.04 -1.59
C THR A 56 19.30 -12.08 -0.50
N HIS A 57 20.44 -12.59 0.00
CA HIS A 57 20.52 -13.63 1.02
C HIS A 57 21.24 -13.12 2.27
N GLU A 58 21.05 -11.83 2.57
CA GLU A 58 21.81 -11.08 3.59
C GLU A 58 21.05 -10.97 4.92
N ALA A 59 19.84 -11.54 5.01
CA ALA A 59 19.08 -11.48 6.25
C ALA A 59 19.73 -12.38 7.32
N ALA A 60 20.00 -11.81 8.49
CA ALA A 60 20.69 -12.50 9.60
C ALA A 60 19.95 -13.75 10.10
N ASN A 61 18.64 -13.87 9.80
CA ASN A 61 17.78 -14.99 10.14
C ASN A 61 17.76 -16.11 9.07
N GLY A 62 18.54 -16.00 8.00
CA GLY A 62 18.58 -16.97 6.90
C GLY A 62 17.45 -16.81 5.87
N ALA A 63 16.68 -15.72 5.93
CA ALA A 63 15.64 -15.43 4.94
C ALA A 63 16.21 -14.93 3.60
N ALA A 64 15.48 -15.22 2.53
CA ALA A 64 15.65 -14.50 1.26
C ALA A 64 14.94 -13.15 1.38
N ARG A 65 15.62 -12.08 1.02
CA ARG A 65 15.09 -10.71 1.00
C ARG A 65 14.82 -10.31 -0.45
N ILE A 66 13.56 -10.03 -0.75
CA ILE A 66 13.04 -9.60 -2.06
C ILE A 66 12.77 -8.10 -1.98
N GLU A 67 13.52 -7.31 -2.74
CA GLU A 67 13.43 -5.86 -2.74
C GLU A 67 13.06 -5.33 -4.13
N PHE A 68 12.12 -4.38 -4.19
CA PHE A 68 11.73 -3.70 -5.43
C PHE A 68 11.21 -2.29 -5.12
N VAL A 69 11.18 -1.43 -6.13
CA VAL A 69 10.61 -0.07 -6.02
C VAL A 69 9.38 0.00 -6.93
N PRO A 70 8.15 -0.08 -6.41
CA PRO A 70 6.96 0.01 -7.23
C PRO A 70 6.66 1.47 -7.59
N THR A 71 6.30 1.71 -8.85
CA THR A 71 5.97 3.06 -9.35
C THR A 71 4.50 3.19 -9.77
N GLU A 72 3.81 2.07 -9.97
CA GLU A 72 2.37 2.05 -10.27
C GLU A 72 1.57 2.00 -8.97
N VAL A 73 0.45 2.72 -8.90
CA VAL A 73 -0.51 2.58 -7.79
C VAL A 73 -1.37 1.33 -8.02
N GLY A 74 -1.62 0.58 -6.95
CA GLY A 74 -2.49 -0.59 -6.94
C GLY A 74 -1.78 -1.88 -6.50
N THR A 75 -2.49 -3.00 -6.70
CA THR A 75 -2.08 -4.32 -6.23
C THR A 75 -0.95 -4.91 -7.08
N HIS A 76 0.23 -5.05 -6.46
CA HIS A 76 1.34 -5.83 -6.99
C HIS A 76 1.34 -7.24 -6.40
N ILE A 77 1.60 -8.24 -7.24
CA ILE A 77 1.65 -9.65 -6.86
C ILE A 77 3.10 -10.10 -6.87
N ILE A 78 3.59 -10.59 -5.74
CA ILE A 78 4.96 -11.09 -5.58
C ILE A 78 4.90 -12.62 -5.53
N GLU A 79 5.29 -13.24 -6.63
CA GLU A 79 5.47 -14.68 -6.70
C GLU A 79 6.93 -15.01 -6.37
N ALA A 80 7.16 -15.84 -5.37
CA ALA A 80 8.51 -16.32 -5.07
C ALA A 80 8.55 -17.84 -4.89
N SER A 81 9.71 -18.39 -5.20
CA SER A 81 10.01 -19.80 -4.98
C SER A 81 11.48 -20.01 -4.59
N ILE A 82 11.74 -21.09 -3.86
CA ILE A 82 13.06 -21.55 -3.46
C ILE A 82 13.18 -22.99 -3.94
N VAL A 83 14.13 -23.24 -4.85
CA VAL A 83 14.34 -24.58 -5.47
C VAL A 83 13.03 -25.17 -6.01
N GLY A 84 12.21 -24.33 -6.65
CA GLY A 84 10.90 -24.70 -7.21
C GLY A 84 9.75 -24.81 -6.21
N THR A 85 10.00 -24.75 -4.90
CA THR A 85 8.96 -24.74 -3.86
C THR A 85 8.36 -23.34 -3.73
N LYS A 86 7.04 -23.22 -3.83
CA LYS A 86 6.32 -21.93 -3.71
C LYS A 86 6.02 -21.56 -2.25
N ILE A 87 5.67 -20.30 -2.03
CA ILE A 87 5.16 -19.80 -0.75
C ILE A 87 3.86 -20.52 -0.36
N ALA A 88 3.80 -20.99 0.89
CA ALA A 88 2.58 -21.53 1.47
C ALA A 88 1.55 -20.41 1.68
N GLY A 89 0.31 -20.63 1.26
CA GLY A 89 -0.75 -19.62 1.38
C GLY A 89 -0.84 -18.64 0.19
N GLY A 90 0.02 -18.78 -0.81
CA GLY A 90 -0.06 -18.02 -2.06
C GLY A 90 1.01 -16.93 -2.20
N PRO A 91 0.93 -16.11 -3.27
CA PRO A 91 1.87 -15.01 -3.48
C PRO A 91 1.72 -13.96 -2.38
N LEU A 92 2.77 -13.16 -2.21
CA LEU A 92 2.69 -11.97 -1.35
C LEU A 92 2.05 -10.84 -2.15
N ILE A 93 1.44 -9.89 -1.44
CA ILE A 93 0.69 -8.80 -2.02
C ILE A 93 1.25 -7.48 -1.48
N ALA A 94 1.62 -6.58 -2.38
CA ALA A 94 1.89 -5.18 -2.05
C ALA A 94 0.75 -4.31 -2.59
N LYS A 95 0.00 -3.68 -1.69
CA LYS A 95 -1.02 -2.69 -2.01
C LYS A 95 -0.34 -1.33 -2.07
N VAL A 96 0.02 -0.92 -3.28
CA VAL A 96 0.80 0.30 -3.49
C VAL A 96 -0.13 1.52 -3.52
N TYR A 97 0.21 2.56 -2.77
CA TYR A 97 -0.55 3.81 -2.69
C TYR A 97 0.34 5.03 -2.97
N ASP A 98 -0.26 6.12 -3.44
CA ASP A 98 0.39 7.42 -3.61
C ASP A 98 -0.55 8.54 -3.13
N ALA A 99 -0.27 9.05 -1.93
CA ALA A 99 -1.09 10.10 -1.32
C ALA A 99 -1.00 11.45 -2.07
N SER A 100 0.04 11.67 -2.90
CA SER A 100 0.16 12.90 -3.69
C SER A 100 -0.88 12.97 -4.82
N LEU A 101 -1.50 11.84 -5.18
CA LEU A 101 -2.57 11.77 -6.17
C LEU A 101 -3.95 12.10 -5.60
N ILE A 102 -4.06 12.37 -4.29
CA ILE A 102 -5.29 12.87 -3.68
C ILE A 102 -5.51 14.32 -4.11
N GLN A 103 -6.69 14.61 -4.64
CA GLN A 103 -7.08 15.94 -5.07
C GLN A 103 -8.17 16.50 -4.17
N VAL A 104 -8.03 17.78 -3.80
CA VAL A 104 -9.05 18.52 -3.07
C VAL A 104 -9.54 19.64 -3.99
N THR A 105 -10.84 19.68 -4.27
CA THR A 105 -11.44 20.67 -5.19
C THR A 105 -12.61 21.39 -4.54
N ASP A 106 -13.05 22.47 -5.17
CA ASP A 106 -14.18 23.30 -4.71
C ASP A 106 -13.94 23.96 -3.34
N VAL A 107 -12.68 24.21 -2.98
CA VAL A 107 -12.29 24.94 -1.77
C VAL A 107 -12.54 26.44 -2.00
N ASN A 108 -13.79 26.85 -1.86
CA ASN A 108 -14.19 28.25 -1.95
C ASN A 108 -14.14 28.93 -0.58
N GLY A 109 -14.06 30.26 -0.58
CA GLY A 109 -14.21 31.04 0.64
C GLY A 109 -15.56 30.76 1.31
N GLY A 110 -15.55 30.67 2.63
CA GLY A 110 -16.74 30.45 3.45
C GLY A 110 -17.21 31.71 4.15
N VAL A 111 -18.50 31.75 4.50
CA VAL A 111 -19.07 32.79 5.35
C VAL A 111 -19.33 32.19 6.74
N VAL A 112 -18.93 32.89 7.79
CA VAL A 112 -19.19 32.46 9.17
C VAL A 112 -20.67 32.18 9.38
N GLY A 113 -20.97 31.02 9.98
CA GLY A 113 -22.32 30.56 10.24
C GLY A 113 -23.04 29.95 9.03
N GLN A 114 -22.42 29.89 7.84
CA GLN A 114 -23.00 29.26 6.65
C GLN A 114 -22.29 27.94 6.31
N PRO A 115 -23.03 26.87 5.96
CA PRO A 115 -22.42 25.63 5.51
C PRO A 115 -21.51 25.83 4.30
N CYS A 116 -20.32 25.25 4.40
CA CYS A 116 -19.31 25.21 3.36
C CYS A 116 -19.07 23.76 2.95
N GLN A 117 -18.70 23.53 1.70
CA GLN A 117 -18.40 22.20 1.19
C GLN A 117 -17.20 22.22 0.26
N PHE A 118 -16.44 21.13 0.26
CA PHE A 118 -15.39 20.85 -0.73
C PHE A 118 -15.38 19.36 -1.04
N ARG A 119 -14.75 18.99 -2.15
CA ARG A 119 -14.65 17.59 -2.60
C ARG A 119 -13.24 17.07 -2.41
N VAL A 120 -13.15 15.78 -2.07
CA VAL A 120 -11.89 15.04 -2.05
C VAL A 120 -12.00 13.86 -3.01
N ASP A 121 -11.04 13.75 -3.93
CA ASP A 121 -10.89 12.65 -4.86
C ASP A 121 -9.58 11.90 -4.56
N ALA A 122 -9.70 10.72 -3.95
CA ALA A 122 -8.60 9.78 -3.72
C ALA A 122 -8.67 8.56 -4.65
N SER A 123 -9.46 8.62 -5.73
CA SER A 123 -9.70 7.48 -6.62
C SER A 123 -8.43 6.95 -7.31
N ALA A 124 -7.43 7.81 -7.47
CA ALA A 124 -6.13 7.46 -8.05
C ALA A 124 -5.04 7.18 -7.01
N ALA A 125 -5.29 7.38 -5.72
CA ALA A 125 -4.28 7.28 -4.67
C ALA A 125 -4.01 5.84 -4.22
N GLY A 126 -4.86 4.88 -4.61
CA GLY A 126 -4.75 3.49 -4.19
C GLY A 126 -5.51 3.19 -2.89
N GLU A 127 -5.34 1.97 -2.39
CA GLU A 127 -6.01 1.56 -1.15
C GLU A 127 -5.34 2.20 0.07
N GLY A 128 -6.15 2.70 1.00
CA GLY A 128 -5.68 3.30 2.24
C GLY A 128 -6.84 3.82 3.09
N GLN A 129 -6.52 4.30 4.29
CA GLN A 129 -7.47 4.99 5.15
C GLN A 129 -7.27 6.49 5.00
N LEU A 130 -8.35 7.21 4.67
CA LEU A 130 -8.36 8.67 4.60
C LEU A 130 -8.91 9.23 5.90
N GLU A 131 -8.19 10.19 6.49
CA GLU A 131 -8.65 10.98 7.63
C GLU A 131 -8.81 12.45 7.20
N ILE A 132 -9.92 13.08 7.60
CA ILE A 132 -10.25 14.45 7.23
C ILE A 132 -10.58 15.22 8.51
N SER A 133 -9.82 16.29 8.73
CA SER A 133 -10.04 17.23 9.83
C SER A 133 -10.05 18.66 9.31
N ILE A 134 -10.90 19.50 9.91
CA ILE A 134 -10.97 20.92 9.60
C ILE A 134 -10.36 21.66 10.77
N ASN A 135 -9.34 22.48 10.49
CA ASN A 135 -8.59 23.23 11.50
C ASN A 135 -8.13 22.31 12.66
N GLU A 136 -7.44 21.22 12.32
CA GLU A 136 -6.93 20.24 13.29
C GLU A 136 -8.02 19.55 14.15
N GLY A 137 -9.27 19.59 13.67
CA GLY A 137 -10.42 18.99 14.36
C GLY A 137 -11.19 19.96 15.24
N GLU A 138 -10.81 21.24 15.29
CA GLU A 138 -11.55 22.27 16.04
C GLU A 138 -12.92 22.57 15.42
N VAL A 139 -13.09 22.32 14.12
CA VAL A 139 -14.37 22.52 13.43
C VAL A 139 -14.99 21.16 13.09
N PRO A 140 -16.18 20.85 13.63
CA PRO A 140 -16.91 19.65 13.26
C PRO A 140 -17.16 19.60 11.76
N ASN A 141 -16.95 18.43 11.17
CA ASN A 141 -17.20 18.20 9.76
C ASN A 141 -18.01 16.92 9.56
N HIS A 142 -18.68 16.86 8.42
CA HIS A 142 -19.43 15.70 7.97
C HIS A 142 -18.84 15.23 6.64
N VAL A 143 -18.51 13.94 6.57
CA VAL A 143 -17.98 13.30 5.37
C VAL A 143 -19.07 12.43 4.75
N GLN A 144 -19.51 12.80 3.55
CA GLN A 144 -20.40 11.98 2.74
C GLN A 144 -19.58 11.24 1.67
N VAL A 145 -19.53 9.90 1.77
CA VAL A 145 -18.88 9.07 0.75
C VAL A 145 -19.73 9.05 -0.51
N VAL A 146 -19.16 9.52 -1.63
CA VAL A 146 -19.80 9.50 -2.96
C VAL A 146 -19.51 8.17 -3.66
N GLY A 147 -18.38 7.53 -3.32
CA GLY A 147 -17.97 6.22 -3.83
C GLY A 147 -16.72 6.29 -4.71
N GLY A 148 -16.09 5.13 -4.94
CA GLY A 148 -14.89 5.03 -5.78
C GLY A 148 -13.71 5.87 -5.29
N GLY A 149 -13.55 6.05 -3.98
CA GLY A 149 -12.49 6.89 -3.40
C GLY A 149 -12.82 8.39 -3.37
N ARG A 150 -14.06 8.79 -3.66
CA ARG A 150 -14.49 10.20 -3.61
C ARG A 150 -15.41 10.47 -2.43
N CYS A 151 -15.26 11.63 -1.80
CA CYS A 151 -16.17 12.12 -0.78
C CYS A 151 -16.44 13.63 -0.91
N LEU A 152 -17.59 14.03 -0.38
CA LEU A 152 -17.97 15.42 -0.17
C LEU A 152 -17.81 15.72 1.32
N VAL A 153 -17.08 16.76 1.64
CA VAL A 153 -16.85 17.20 3.02
C VAL A 153 -17.64 18.49 3.24
N SER A 154 -18.42 18.52 4.30
CA SER A 154 -19.22 19.68 4.70
C SER A 154 -18.86 20.11 6.11
N PHE A 155 -18.76 21.42 6.34
CA PHE A 155 -18.52 22.00 7.65
C PHE A 155 -19.14 23.39 7.73
N THR A 156 -19.35 23.90 8.94
CA THR A 156 -19.84 25.28 9.15
C THR A 156 -18.79 26.04 9.96
N PRO A 157 -18.12 27.07 9.39
CA PRO A 157 -17.15 27.85 10.14
C PRO A 157 -17.86 28.70 11.20
N GLU A 158 -17.44 28.59 12.45
CA GLU A 158 -18.03 29.35 13.57
C GLU A 158 -17.32 30.70 13.79
N GLN A 159 -16.07 30.82 13.35
CA GLN A 159 -15.24 32.01 13.51
C GLN A 159 -14.39 32.24 12.27
N ALA A 160 -14.15 33.51 11.94
CA ALA A 160 -13.16 33.86 10.92
C ALA A 160 -11.76 33.74 11.52
N LYS A 161 -10.87 33.01 10.85
CA LYS A 161 -9.47 32.92 11.27
C LYS A 161 -8.81 34.28 10.98
N SER A 162 -8.29 34.91 12.04
CA SER A 162 -7.66 36.24 12.02
C SER A 162 -6.26 36.20 11.42
#